data_AF-A0AAD3N1H7-F1
#
_entry.id   AF-A0AAD3N1H7-F1
#
_cell.length_a   1.000
_cell.length_b   1.000
_cell.length_c   1.000
_cell.angle_alpha   90.00
_cell.angle_beta   90.00
_cell.angle_gamma   90.00
#
_symmetry.space_group_name_H-M   'P 1'
#
loop_
_entity.id
_entity.type
_entity.pdbx_description
1 polymer ?
#
loop_
_entity_poly.entity_id
_entity_poly.type
_entity_poly.pdbx_seq_one_letter_code
_entity_poly.pdbx_strand_id
1 'polypeptide(L)'
;MVHMRLLMGYCSRRLRRLRKTLGFKMGNRHKYIGKKVTVEMLSDNRYLLLVLMEAERAWSYAMQLKQEANTEPRKRFHLLARLRKAAKHSEKLEKLCESPRVDAKTKLEAQAYTAYLSGMVEFELQEWKCAMEAFNKCKTIYEKLASAFTEELAVLYRQRVDEISPNIRYCAYNIGDQNAINDLMQMRLTGGGGGMMAEKLEALITQARTKQAATMSEVEWRGRTVPVKIDKARIFLLGLADNEAAIAQTANEETKEHLYETLLAECRDTIQAVREELKSEAKQRERSSDADSGKVSNLQFLHSYLTYIKLCTLVKRNESMAHTLQAKLKEPEADESKRGPRPQDLIRLYDIILQSLAELSTLQGLEDDHTFQKEVSLKTLVYKAYRCFFIAQSYVLVKKWSEALVLYERVLKYAKEVQSKAKSLNNSLKDLPDVQELIAEVSAEKYSLQAAAILDTDETVEVPSQQQVKDNTPLCDRLETFRLDPTLVGKQPNLVQFPPDFQPIPCKPLFFDLALNHVAFPPLDDKVEQKGKGGLTGYIKGIFGFGS
;
A
#
# COMPACT_ATOMS: atom_id res chain seq x y z
N MET A 1 -14.23 -16.12 13.44
CA MET A 1 -14.70 -17.06 14.49
C MET A 1 -13.60 -17.91 15.12
N VAL A 2 -12.68 -18.52 14.34
CA VAL A 2 -11.67 -19.48 14.87
C VAL A 2 -10.65 -18.83 15.81
N HIS A 3 -10.15 -17.63 15.50
CA HIS A 3 -9.08 -16.98 16.27
C HIS A 3 -9.49 -16.61 17.71
N MET A 4 -10.69 -16.04 17.92
CA MET A 4 -11.16 -15.66 19.27
C MET A 4 -11.42 -16.86 20.17
N ARG A 5 -11.89 -17.97 19.58
CA ARG A 5 -12.08 -19.24 20.29
C ARG A 5 -10.74 -19.85 20.72
N LEU A 6 -9.73 -19.78 19.85
CA LEU A 6 -8.36 -20.20 20.17
C LEU A 6 -7.75 -19.35 21.28
N LEU A 7 -7.92 -18.03 21.24
CA LEU A 7 -7.43 -17.10 22.27
C LEU A 7 -8.07 -17.42 23.63
N MET A 8 -9.39 -17.61 23.69
CA MET A 8 -10.08 -18.01 24.93
C MET A 8 -9.52 -19.32 25.51
N GLY A 9 -9.28 -20.32 24.65
CA GLY A 9 -8.68 -21.59 25.02
C GLY A 9 -7.26 -21.43 25.55
N TYR A 10 -6.46 -20.60 24.89
CA TYR A 10 -5.10 -20.25 25.32
C TYR A 10 -5.09 -19.57 26.70
N CYS A 11 -5.88 -18.51 26.89
CA CYS A 11 -5.98 -17.78 28.16
C CYS A 11 -6.39 -18.72 29.30
N SER A 12 -7.35 -19.63 29.05
CA SER A 12 -7.78 -20.63 30.03
C SER A 12 -6.65 -21.60 30.42
N ARG A 13 -5.88 -22.09 29.44
CA ARG A 13 -4.72 -22.97 29.69
C ARG A 13 -3.58 -22.24 30.40
N ARG A 14 -3.27 -21.01 30.00
CA ARG A 14 -2.22 -20.17 30.62
C ARG A 14 -2.56 -19.86 32.07
N LEU A 15 -3.80 -19.47 32.35
CA LEU A 15 -4.30 -19.22 33.70
C LEU A 15 -4.26 -20.48 34.57
N ARG A 16 -4.57 -21.67 34.03
CA ARG A 16 -4.40 -22.95 34.74
C ARG A 16 -2.94 -23.22 35.10
N ARG A 17 -2.00 -22.99 34.17
CA ARG A 17 -0.56 -23.16 34.42
C ARG A 17 -0.06 -22.20 35.50
N LEU A 18 -0.37 -20.90 35.37
CA LEU A 18 0.02 -19.89 36.36
C LEU A 18 -0.48 -20.23 37.77
N ARG A 19 -1.75 -20.63 37.91
CA ARG A 19 -2.32 -21.06 39.20
C ARG A 19 -1.64 -22.30 39.77
N LYS A 20 -1.20 -23.24 38.92
CA LYS A 20 -0.47 -24.44 39.38
C LYS A 20 0.94 -24.07 39.84
N THR A 21 1.66 -23.25 39.08
CA THR A 21 3.03 -22.82 39.36
C THR A 21 3.11 -21.95 40.62
N LEU A 22 2.17 -21.01 40.80
CA LEU A 22 2.14 -20.10 41.96
C LEU A 22 1.49 -20.72 43.22
N GLY A 23 1.06 -21.99 43.17
CA GLY A 23 0.27 -22.59 44.25
C GLY A 23 -1.11 -21.92 44.48
N PHE A 24 -1.53 -21.01 43.60
CA PHE A 24 -2.75 -20.21 43.71
C PHE A 24 -3.99 -20.96 43.19
N LYS A 25 -4.30 -22.10 43.82
CA LYS A 25 -5.49 -22.91 43.49
C LYS A 25 -6.74 -22.34 44.16
N MET A 26 -7.79 -22.12 43.37
CA MET A 26 -9.10 -21.58 43.81
C MET A 26 -10.00 -22.63 44.49
N GLY A 27 -9.43 -23.71 45.02
CA GLY A 27 -10.19 -24.82 45.61
C GLY A 27 -9.67 -26.19 45.20
N ASN A 28 -10.27 -27.21 45.80
CA ASN A 28 -10.02 -28.62 45.53
C ASN A 28 -11.23 -29.23 44.80
N ARG A 29 -11.16 -30.51 44.42
CA ARG A 29 -12.23 -31.22 43.67
C ARG A 29 -13.63 -31.07 44.31
N HIS A 30 -13.70 -30.94 45.63
CA HIS A 30 -14.95 -30.96 46.41
C HIS A 30 -15.39 -29.58 46.94
N LYS A 31 -14.54 -28.55 46.89
CA LYS A 31 -14.86 -27.23 47.47
C LYS A 31 -14.13 -26.10 46.76
N TYR A 32 -14.88 -25.07 46.37
CA TYR A 32 -14.36 -23.82 45.83
C TYR A 32 -13.94 -22.87 46.95
N ILE A 33 -12.78 -22.24 46.80
CA ILE A 33 -12.24 -21.20 47.69
C ILE A 33 -11.83 -20.02 46.81
N GLY A 34 -12.59 -18.92 46.89
CA GLY A 34 -12.33 -17.71 46.12
C GLY A 34 -11.13 -16.91 46.63
N LYS A 35 -9.92 -17.43 46.43
CA LYS A 35 -8.68 -16.72 46.77
C LYS A 35 -8.58 -15.42 45.96
N LYS A 36 -8.36 -14.29 46.64
CA LYS A 36 -8.14 -12.99 46.01
C LYS A 36 -6.65 -12.68 46.00
N VAL A 37 -6.17 -12.12 44.90
CA VAL A 37 -4.82 -11.54 44.82
C VAL A 37 -4.80 -10.30 45.71
N THR A 38 -3.88 -10.25 46.65
CA THR A 38 -3.66 -9.11 47.57
C THR A 38 -2.37 -8.37 47.21
N VAL A 39 -2.22 -7.14 47.70
CA VAL A 39 -1.07 -6.27 47.41
C VAL A 39 0.26 -6.89 47.85
N GLU A 40 0.25 -7.68 48.93
CA GLU A 40 1.44 -8.36 49.46
C GLU A 40 2.02 -9.41 48.49
N MET A 41 1.18 -10.01 47.65
CA MET A 41 1.58 -11.03 46.67
C MET A 41 2.26 -10.42 45.43
N LEU A 42 2.22 -9.08 45.28
CA LEU A 42 2.76 -8.37 44.12
C LEU A 42 4.29 -8.32 44.08
N SER A 43 4.99 -9.02 44.97
CA SER A 43 6.42 -9.26 44.83
C SER A 43 6.74 -10.11 43.59
N ASP A 44 5.81 -10.97 43.15
CA ASP A 44 5.89 -11.71 41.88
C ASP A 44 4.91 -11.11 40.87
N ASN A 45 5.43 -10.59 39.76
CA ASN A 45 4.65 -9.98 38.68
C ASN A 45 3.64 -10.94 38.02
N ARG A 46 3.82 -12.26 38.19
CA ARG A 46 2.93 -13.29 37.65
C ARG A 46 1.52 -13.22 38.24
N TYR A 47 1.34 -12.62 39.42
CA TYR A 47 0.03 -12.39 40.01
C TYR A 47 -0.77 -11.32 39.26
N LEU A 48 -0.12 -10.28 38.72
CA LEU A 48 -0.76 -9.29 37.84
C LEU A 48 -1.19 -9.97 36.52
N LEU A 49 -0.29 -10.78 35.94
CA LEU A 49 -0.58 -11.54 34.72
C LEU A 49 -1.78 -12.50 34.92
N LEU A 50 -1.95 -13.08 36.11
CA LEU A 50 -3.10 -13.93 36.42
C LEU A 50 -4.43 -13.17 36.28
N VAL A 51 -4.51 -11.95 36.80
CA VAL A 51 -5.70 -11.09 36.70
C VAL A 51 -5.91 -10.60 35.27
N LEU A 52 -4.84 -10.23 34.57
CA LEU A 52 -4.90 -9.87 33.15
C LEU A 52 -5.47 -11.01 32.30
N MET A 53 -5.03 -12.26 32.52
CA MET A 53 -5.58 -13.43 31.83
C MET A 53 -7.06 -13.72 32.17
N GLU A 54 -7.56 -13.27 33.33
CA GLU A 54 -8.98 -13.33 33.67
C GLU A 54 -9.80 -12.33 32.84
N ALA A 55 -9.30 -11.10 32.67
CA ALA A 55 -9.89 -10.06 31.84
C ALA A 55 -9.89 -10.47 30.36
N GLU A 56 -8.74 -10.87 29.82
CA GLU A 56 -8.56 -11.28 28.42
C GLU A 56 -9.46 -12.45 28.03
N ARG A 57 -9.61 -13.45 28.92
CA ARG A 57 -10.53 -14.57 28.66
C ARG A 57 -11.99 -14.13 28.57
N ALA A 58 -12.40 -13.17 29.41
CA ALA A 58 -13.75 -12.63 29.37
C ALA A 58 -13.99 -11.77 28.12
N TRP A 59 -13.01 -10.93 27.76
CA TRP A 59 -13.02 -10.12 26.55
C TRP A 59 -13.05 -10.98 25.28
N SER A 60 -12.18 -11.99 25.17
CA SER A 60 -12.14 -12.88 24.00
C SER A 60 -13.46 -13.62 23.80
N TYR A 61 -14.12 -14.01 24.91
CA TYR A 61 -15.43 -14.65 24.83
C TYR A 61 -16.51 -13.67 24.40
N ALA A 62 -16.47 -12.42 24.87
CA ALA A 62 -17.37 -11.38 24.36
C ALA A 62 -17.19 -11.14 22.85
N MET A 63 -15.95 -11.09 22.37
CA MET A 63 -15.67 -10.91 20.94
C MET A 63 -16.14 -12.09 20.08
N GLN A 64 -16.03 -13.31 20.59
CA GLN A 64 -16.64 -14.49 19.94
C GLN A 64 -18.17 -14.34 19.86
N LEU A 65 -18.82 -13.98 20.96
CA LEU A 65 -20.26 -13.80 21.01
C LEU A 65 -20.74 -12.64 20.13
N LYS A 66 -19.88 -11.64 19.90
CA LYS A 66 -20.18 -10.50 19.00
C LYS A 66 -20.39 -10.97 17.57
N GLN A 67 -19.53 -11.88 17.10
CA GLN A 67 -19.67 -12.48 15.77
C GLN A 67 -20.89 -13.40 15.70
N GLU A 68 -21.12 -14.21 16.73
CA GLU A 68 -22.28 -15.12 16.78
C GLU A 68 -23.62 -14.38 16.92
N ALA A 69 -23.61 -13.15 17.42
CA ALA A 69 -24.81 -12.32 17.55
C ALA A 69 -25.34 -11.80 16.20
N ASN A 70 -24.56 -11.89 15.12
CA ASN A 70 -25.03 -11.54 13.77
C ASN A 70 -26.11 -12.50 13.27
N THR A 71 -26.02 -13.77 13.64
CA THR A 71 -27.04 -14.78 13.32
C THR A 71 -28.02 -14.99 14.47
N GLU A 72 -27.58 -14.79 15.72
CA GLU A 72 -28.36 -15.05 16.93
C GLU A 72 -28.41 -13.81 17.85
N PRO A 73 -29.32 -12.85 17.63
CA PRO A 73 -29.33 -11.56 18.32
C PRO A 73 -29.41 -11.67 19.85
N ARG A 74 -30.04 -12.73 20.38
CA ARG A 74 -30.14 -12.97 21.83
C ARG A 74 -28.78 -13.13 22.52
N LYS A 75 -27.72 -13.49 21.78
CA LYS A 75 -26.35 -13.59 22.32
C LYS A 75 -25.76 -12.24 22.74
N ARG A 76 -26.32 -11.10 22.30
CA ARG A 76 -25.92 -9.75 22.75
C ARG A 76 -25.99 -9.59 24.27
N PHE A 77 -26.98 -10.18 24.95
CA PHE A 77 -27.08 -10.12 26.41
C PHE A 77 -25.89 -10.81 27.09
N HIS A 78 -25.49 -11.97 26.58
CA HIS A 78 -24.35 -12.71 27.12
C HIS A 78 -23.03 -11.98 26.80
N LEU A 79 -22.90 -11.38 25.62
CA LEU A 79 -21.76 -10.53 25.25
C LEU A 79 -21.57 -9.40 26.27
N LEU A 80 -22.62 -8.65 26.58
CA LEU A 80 -22.56 -7.52 27.52
C LEU A 80 -22.15 -7.99 28.93
N ALA A 81 -22.69 -9.12 29.39
CA ALA A 81 -22.31 -9.69 30.67
C ALA A 81 -20.82 -10.07 30.73
N ARG A 82 -20.23 -10.54 29.61
CA ARG A 82 -18.81 -10.88 29.51
C ARG A 82 -17.92 -9.63 29.44
N LEU A 83 -18.29 -8.60 28.68
CA LEU A 83 -17.56 -7.33 28.64
C LEU A 83 -17.54 -6.64 30.00
N ARG A 84 -18.70 -6.54 30.68
CA ARG A 84 -18.77 -5.99 32.05
C ARG A 84 -17.88 -6.76 33.01
N LYS A 85 -17.80 -8.08 32.85
CA LYS A 85 -16.89 -8.91 33.65
C LYS A 85 -15.42 -8.63 33.33
N ALA A 86 -15.07 -8.42 32.06
CA ALA A 86 -13.71 -8.04 31.66
C ALA A 86 -13.32 -6.69 32.27
N ALA A 87 -14.18 -5.67 32.17
CA ALA A 87 -13.98 -4.35 32.77
C ALA A 87 -13.81 -4.42 34.30
N LYS A 88 -14.61 -5.23 35.01
CA LYS A 88 -14.42 -5.47 36.45
C LYS A 88 -13.07 -6.12 36.79
N HIS A 89 -12.56 -6.99 35.91
CA HIS A 89 -11.24 -7.59 36.10
C HIS A 89 -10.12 -6.58 35.85
N SER A 90 -10.26 -5.67 34.89
CA SER A 90 -9.28 -4.60 34.66
C SER A 90 -9.30 -3.54 35.76
N GLU A 91 -10.46 -3.13 36.26
CA GLU A 91 -10.56 -2.23 37.43
C GLU A 91 -9.86 -2.84 38.65
N LYS A 92 -9.99 -4.16 38.84
CA LYS A 92 -9.27 -4.85 39.91
C LYS A 92 -7.75 -4.87 39.66
N LEU A 93 -7.32 -5.03 38.40
CA LEU A 93 -5.91 -4.97 38.03
C LEU A 93 -5.33 -3.59 38.29
N GLU A 94 -6.03 -2.52 37.88
CA GLU A 94 -5.65 -1.13 38.10
C GLU A 94 -5.48 -0.84 39.60
N LYS A 95 -6.45 -1.25 40.44
CA LYS A 95 -6.36 -1.13 41.90
C LYS A 95 -5.17 -1.87 42.51
N LEU A 96 -4.76 -3.00 41.93
CA LEU A 96 -3.54 -3.70 42.37
C LEU A 96 -2.29 -2.94 41.94
N CYS A 97 -2.29 -2.34 40.75
CA CYS A 97 -1.18 -1.55 40.21
C CYS A 97 -0.97 -0.23 40.97
N GLU A 98 -1.97 0.32 41.68
CA GLU A 98 -1.79 1.51 42.53
C GLU A 98 -0.70 1.32 43.61
N SER A 99 -0.41 0.07 43.99
CA SER A 99 0.65 -0.31 44.92
C SER A 99 1.99 0.41 44.64
N PRO A 100 2.76 0.78 45.69
CA PRO A 100 4.10 1.33 45.52
C PRO A 100 5.11 0.31 44.94
N ARG A 101 4.76 -0.99 44.90
CA ARG A 101 5.61 -2.05 44.34
C ARG A 101 5.57 -2.14 42.81
N VAL A 102 4.70 -1.38 42.16
CA VAL A 102 4.50 -1.38 40.72
C VAL A 102 5.06 -0.09 40.14
N ASP A 103 5.77 -0.20 39.03
CA ASP A 103 6.38 0.92 38.32
C ASP A 103 5.35 1.81 37.63
N ALA A 104 5.70 3.07 37.39
CA ALA A 104 4.78 4.06 36.81
C ALA A 104 4.24 3.65 35.43
N LYS A 105 5.04 2.94 34.63
CA LYS A 105 4.62 2.44 33.31
C LYS A 105 3.46 1.45 33.44
N THR A 106 3.62 0.41 34.25
CA THR A 106 2.56 -0.61 34.45
C THR A 106 1.29 0.00 35.04
N LYS A 107 1.39 1.06 35.86
CA LYS A 107 0.22 1.82 36.34
C LYS A 107 -0.55 2.46 35.19
N LEU A 108 0.15 3.18 34.31
CA LEU A 108 -0.46 3.84 33.15
C LEU A 108 -1.03 2.82 32.16
N GLU A 109 -0.34 1.70 31.91
CA GLU A 109 -0.85 0.62 31.06
C GLU A 109 -2.14 0.00 31.63
N ALA A 110 -2.20 -0.23 32.94
CA ALA A 110 -3.41 -0.74 33.58
C ALA A 110 -4.57 0.27 33.49
N GLN A 111 -4.31 1.56 33.69
CA GLN A 111 -5.31 2.62 33.54
C GLN A 111 -5.84 2.73 32.10
N ALA A 112 -4.95 2.66 31.10
CA ALA A 112 -5.33 2.68 29.70
C ALA A 112 -6.14 1.44 29.31
N TYR A 113 -5.75 0.25 29.81
CA TYR A 113 -6.47 -1.00 29.58
C TYR A 113 -7.86 -1.00 30.21
N THR A 114 -8.03 -0.49 31.43
CA THR A 114 -9.35 -0.30 32.04
C THR A 114 -10.20 0.67 31.23
N ALA A 115 -9.64 1.83 30.85
CA ALA A 115 -10.35 2.83 30.05
C ALA A 115 -10.82 2.25 28.70
N TYR A 116 -9.98 1.43 28.04
CA TYR A 116 -10.36 0.70 26.83
C TYR A 116 -11.55 -0.25 27.05
N LEU A 117 -11.49 -1.12 28.07
CA LEU A 117 -12.54 -2.10 28.31
C LEU A 117 -13.85 -1.44 28.77
N SER A 118 -13.78 -0.39 29.57
CA SER A 118 -14.95 0.41 29.95
C SER A 118 -15.55 1.12 28.74
N GLY A 119 -14.72 1.71 27.87
CA GLY A 119 -15.18 2.30 26.61
C GLY A 119 -15.90 1.27 25.72
N MET A 120 -15.38 0.05 25.64
CA MET A 120 -16.03 -1.04 24.90
C MET A 120 -17.36 -1.49 25.50
N VAL A 121 -17.52 -1.44 26.83
CA VAL A 121 -18.81 -1.71 27.48
C VAL A 121 -19.83 -0.64 27.14
N GLU A 122 -19.48 0.63 27.32
CA GLU A 122 -20.39 1.76 27.05
C GLU A 122 -20.74 1.87 25.55
N PHE A 123 -19.77 1.57 24.68
CA PHE A 123 -19.98 1.53 23.24
C PHE A 123 -21.02 0.48 22.84
N GLU A 124 -20.99 -0.72 23.42
CA GLU A 124 -22.00 -1.76 23.15
C GLU A 124 -23.35 -1.47 23.82
N LEU A 125 -23.38 -0.62 24.85
CA LEU A 125 -24.60 -0.08 25.46
C LEU A 125 -25.17 1.11 24.69
N GLN A 126 -24.47 1.62 23.67
CA GLN A 126 -24.84 2.79 22.87
C GLN A 126 -24.84 4.12 23.65
N GLU A 127 -24.13 4.15 24.79
CA GLU A 127 -23.91 5.37 25.57
C GLU A 127 -22.72 6.14 25.00
N TRP A 128 -22.93 6.83 23.87
CA TRP A 128 -21.87 7.39 23.04
C TRP A 128 -20.97 8.39 23.78
N LYS A 129 -21.53 9.21 24.67
CA LYS A 129 -20.80 10.21 25.44
C LYS A 129 -19.81 9.56 26.42
N CYS A 130 -20.31 8.62 27.24
CA CYS A 130 -19.48 7.87 28.19
C CYS A 130 -18.41 7.03 27.47
N ALA A 131 -18.76 6.40 26.36
CA ALA A 131 -17.82 5.66 25.53
C ALA A 131 -16.71 6.54 24.97
N MET A 132 -17.06 7.74 24.47
CA MET A 132 -16.09 8.70 23.94
C MET A 132 -15.14 9.22 25.02
N GLU A 133 -15.64 9.55 26.21
CA GLU A 133 -14.82 9.97 27.35
C GLU A 133 -13.80 8.87 27.74
N ALA A 134 -14.24 7.62 27.82
CA ALA A 134 -13.39 6.49 28.14
C ALA A 134 -12.34 6.21 27.05
N PHE A 135 -12.73 6.26 25.77
CA PHE A 135 -11.78 6.09 24.67
C PHE A 135 -10.79 7.26 24.54
N ASN A 136 -11.21 8.50 24.78
CA ASN A 136 -10.30 9.65 24.80
C ASN A 136 -9.31 9.57 25.96
N LYS A 137 -9.75 9.10 27.13
CA LYS A 137 -8.85 8.79 28.26
C LYS A 137 -7.82 7.73 27.86
N CYS A 138 -8.26 6.64 27.23
CA CYS A 138 -7.39 5.58 26.71
C CYS A 138 -6.36 6.12 25.70
N LYS A 139 -6.82 6.88 24.70
CA LYS A 139 -6.00 7.52 23.67
C LYS A 139 -4.92 8.41 24.29
N THR A 140 -5.33 9.33 25.18
CA THR A 140 -4.41 10.28 25.83
C THR A 140 -3.31 9.56 26.61
N ILE A 141 -3.63 8.47 27.31
CA ILE A 141 -2.62 7.71 28.07
C ILE A 141 -1.66 7.00 27.13
N TYR A 142 -2.15 6.32 26.08
CA TYR A 142 -1.27 5.63 25.14
C TYR A 142 -0.42 6.59 24.31
N GLU A 143 -0.89 7.78 23.95
CA GLU A 143 -0.07 8.82 23.29
C GLU A 143 1.04 9.35 24.21
N LYS A 144 0.74 9.52 25.50
CA LYS A 144 1.75 9.88 26.52
C LYS A 144 2.78 8.76 26.73
N LEU A 145 2.37 7.50 26.70
CA LEU A 145 3.29 6.36 26.75
C LEU A 145 4.14 6.30 25.46
N ALA A 146 3.54 6.51 24.29
CA ALA A 146 4.26 6.50 23.00
C ALA A 146 5.33 7.60 22.90
N SER A 147 5.08 8.77 23.48
CA SER A 147 6.05 9.88 23.49
C SER A 147 7.15 9.75 24.54
N ALA A 148 6.97 8.89 25.56
CA ALA A 148 7.91 8.73 26.66
C ALA A 148 8.96 7.62 26.45
N PHE A 149 8.74 6.70 25.50
CA PHE A 149 9.61 5.54 25.27
C PHE A 149 10.27 5.57 23.88
N THR A 150 11.11 4.58 23.61
CA THR A 150 11.80 4.41 22.33
C THR A 150 10.81 4.23 21.17
N GLU A 151 11.26 4.60 19.97
CA GLU A 151 10.42 4.58 18.76
C GLU A 151 9.86 3.18 18.46
N GLU A 152 10.61 2.11 18.76
CA GLU A 152 10.14 0.72 18.64
C GLU A 152 8.92 0.39 19.52
N LEU A 153 8.91 0.84 20.79
CA LEU A 153 7.77 0.64 21.69
C LEU A 153 6.62 1.62 21.39
N ALA A 154 6.95 2.81 20.89
CA ALA A 154 5.97 3.80 20.47
C ALA A 154 5.06 3.27 19.35
N VAL A 155 5.59 2.46 18.43
CA VAL A 155 4.81 1.82 17.36
C VAL A 155 3.63 1.01 17.93
N LEU A 156 3.85 0.21 18.98
CA LEU A 156 2.80 -0.59 19.60
C LEU A 156 1.67 0.26 20.18
N TYR A 157 2.02 1.35 20.88
CA TYR A 157 1.03 2.25 21.47
C TYR A 157 0.28 3.06 20.41
N ARG A 158 0.95 3.51 19.34
CA ARG A 158 0.32 4.18 18.20
C ARG A 158 -0.66 3.25 17.48
N GLN A 159 -0.26 2.01 17.20
CA GLN A 159 -1.15 0.99 16.65
C GLN A 159 -2.41 0.80 17.49
N ARG A 160 -2.28 0.84 18.82
CA ARG A 160 -3.44 0.74 19.72
C ARG A 160 -4.35 1.96 19.67
N VAL A 161 -3.79 3.16 19.50
CA VAL A 161 -4.55 4.41 19.30
C VAL A 161 -5.28 4.38 17.96
N ASP A 162 -4.62 3.91 16.92
CA ASP A 162 -5.21 3.77 15.59
C ASP A 162 -6.38 2.77 15.60
N GLU A 163 -6.25 1.65 16.32
CA GLU A 163 -7.32 0.65 16.48
C GLU A 163 -8.58 1.20 17.15
N ILE A 164 -8.46 2.13 18.11
CA ILE A 164 -9.63 2.70 18.82
C ILE A 164 -10.19 3.97 18.16
N SER A 165 -9.43 4.59 17.24
CA SER A 165 -9.82 5.85 16.61
C SER A 165 -11.15 5.78 15.83
N PRO A 166 -11.47 4.68 15.10
CA PRO A 166 -12.79 4.51 14.49
C PRO A 166 -13.94 4.55 15.50
N ASN A 167 -13.74 3.99 16.70
CA ASN A 167 -14.78 4.01 17.75
C ASN A 167 -15.02 5.43 18.28
N ILE A 168 -13.96 6.22 18.46
CA ILE A 168 -14.07 7.62 18.92
C ILE A 168 -14.86 8.45 17.90
N ARG A 169 -14.51 8.35 16.61
CA ARG A 169 -15.20 9.09 15.53
C ARG A 169 -16.65 8.65 15.38
N TYR A 170 -16.93 7.35 15.51
CA TYR A 170 -18.30 6.84 15.52
C TYR A 170 -19.11 7.40 16.70
N CYS A 171 -18.53 7.49 17.90
CA CYS A 171 -19.19 8.16 19.02
C CYS A 171 -19.45 9.64 18.72
N ALA A 172 -18.47 10.37 18.20
CA ALA A 172 -18.60 11.80 17.86
C ALA A 172 -19.75 12.06 16.85
N TYR A 173 -19.85 11.22 15.82
CA TYR A 173 -20.95 11.30 14.85
C TYR A 173 -22.32 11.11 15.51
N ASN A 174 -22.49 10.08 16.36
CA ASN A 174 -23.77 9.83 17.03
C ASN A 174 -24.11 10.89 18.10
N ILE A 175 -23.12 11.64 18.58
CA ILE A 175 -23.32 12.80 19.47
C ILE A 175 -23.80 14.03 18.68
N GLY A 176 -23.58 14.07 17.36
CA GLY A 176 -24.05 15.12 16.46
C GLY A 176 -22.95 16.00 15.86
N ASP A 177 -21.68 15.60 15.95
CA ASP A 177 -20.58 16.31 15.30
C ASP A 177 -20.56 16.04 13.79
N GLN A 178 -20.95 17.05 12.99
CA GLN A 178 -21.02 16.94 11.53
C GLN A 178 -19.63 16.80 10.89
N ASN A 179 -18.57 17.29 11.53
CA ASN A 179 -17.20 17.14 11.02
C ASN A 179 -16.69 15.70 11.11
N ALA A 180 -17.27 14.89 12.00
CA ALA A 180 -16.93 13.47 12.14
C ALA A 180 -17.27 12.65 10.89
N ILE A 181 -18.15 13.12 10.00
CA ILE A 181 -18.53 12.45 8.74
C ILE A 181 -17.34 12.44 7.76
N ASN A 182 -16.73 13.61 7.54
CA ASN A 182 -15.57 13.75 6.66
C ASN A 182 -14.38 12.93 7.19
N ASP A 183 -14.25 12.92 8.52
CA ASP A 183 -13.23 12.18 9.26
C ASP A 183 -13.45 10.65 9.23
N LEU A 184 -14.70 10.19 9.26
CA LEU A 184 -15.09 8.78 9.09
C LEU A 184 -14.89 8.32 7.65
N MET A 185 -15.19 9.18 6.68
CA MET A 185 -14.92 8.93 5.26
C MET A 185 -13.42 8.77 4.99
N GLN A 186 -12.55 9.59 5.58
CA GLN A 186 -11.10 9.44 5.43
C GLN A 186 -10.54 8.11 5.98
N MET A 187 -11.10 7.56 7.07
CA MET A 187 -10.63 6.28 7.64
C MET A 187 -11.12 5.04 6.87
N ARG A 188 -12.20 5.14 6.08
CA ARG A 188 -12.56 4.14 5.07
C ARG A 188 -11.40 3.93 4.08
N LEU A 189 -10.69 5.00 3.77
CA LEU A 189 -9.63 5.04 2.75
C LEU A 189 -8.32 4.38 3.19
N THR A 190 -8.09 4.23 4.50
CA THR A 190 -6.86 3.64 5.06
C THR A 190 -7.02 2.18 5.51
N GLY A 191 -8.20 1.57 5.32
CA GLY A 191 -8.43 0.14 5.64
C GLY A 191 -8.52 -0.19 7.13
N GLY A 192 -8.66 0.80 8.01
CA GLY A 192 -8.59 0.64 9.47
C GLY A 192 -9.83 0.09 10.18
N GLY A 193 -10.87 -0.35 9.45
CA GLY A 193 -12.15 -0.77 10.03
C GLY A 193 -12.36 -2.28 10.03
N GLY A 194 -12.35 -2.93 11.21
CA GLY A 194 -12.77 -4.33 11.32
C GLY A 194 -14.17 -4.56 10.73
N GLY A 195 -14.37 -5.66 10.00
CA GLY A 195 -15.45 -5.83 9.01
C GLY A 195 -16.91 -5.52 9.44
N MET A 196 -17.29 -5.74 10.70
CA MET A 196 -18.65 -5.40 11.17
C MET A 196 -18.88 -3.90 11.36
N MET A 197 -17.82 -3.13 11.56
CA MET A 197 -17.87 -1.69 11.71
C MET A 197 -17.90 -1.02 10.34
N ALA A 198 -17.21 -1.58 9.35
CA ALA A 198 -17.25 -1.13 7.97
C ALA A 198 -18.67 -1.14 7.40
N GLU A 199 -19.44 -2.21 7.60
CA GLU A 199 -20.84 -2.29 7.12
C GLU A 199 -21.76 -1.24 7.75
N LYS A 200 -21.63 -1.00 9.07
CA LYS A 200 -22.40 0.06 9.75
C LYS A 200 -21.94 1.45 9.32
N LEU A 201 -20.65 1.62 9.06
CA LEU A 201 -20.06 2.86 8.57
C LEU A 201 -20.59 3.20 7.16
N GLU A 202 -20.63 2.22 6.27
CA GLU A 202 -21.22 2.34 4.92
C GLU A 202 -22.70 2.71 4.97
N ALA A 203 -23.48 2.06 5.84
CA ALA A 203 -24.89 2.36 6.00
C ALA A 203 -25.11 3.82 6.47
N LEU A 204 -24.26 4.32 7.36
CA LEU A 204 -24.32 5.70 7.85
C LEU A 204 -23.84 6.72 6.81
N ILE A 205 -22.79 6.42 6.05
CA ILE A 205 -22.34 7.25 4.92
C ILE A 205 -23.45 7.35 3.88
N THR A 206 -24.08 6.22 3.54
CA THR A 206 -25.23 6.19 2.63
C THR A 206 -26.38 7.03 3.19
N GLN A 207 -26.64 6.96 4.50
CA GLN A 207 -27.67 7.77 5.16
C GLN A 207 -27.35 9.27 5.20
N ALA A 208 -26.08 9.64 5.33
CA ALA A 208 -25.65 11.03 5.24
C ALA A 208 -25.78 11.57 3.81
N ARG A 209 -25.37 10.77 2.82
CA ARG A 209 -25.50 11.08 1.40
C ARG A 209 -26.97 11.16 0.97
N THR A 210 -27.87 10.33 1.49
CA THR A 210 -29.31 10.44 1.19
C THR A 210 -29.92 11.72 1.76
N LYS A 211 -29.50 12.17 2.95
CA LYS A 211 -29.94 13.45 3.51
C LYS A 211 -29.44 14.65 2.69
N GLN A 212 -28.20 14.62 2.21
CA GLN A 212 -27.65 15.65 1.33
C GLN A 212 -28.22 15.59 -0.10
N ALA A 213 -28.55 14.40 -0.58
CA ALA A 213 -29.20 14.19 -1.89
C ALA A 213 -30.62 14.78 -1.96
N ALA A 214 -31.24 15.09 -0.82
CA ALA A 214 -32.53 15.80 -0.79
C ALA A 214 -32.40 17.29 -1.15
N THR A 215 -31.19 17.88 -1.05
CA THR A 215 -30.93 19.30 -1.35
C THR A 215 -30.32 19.51 -2.73
N MET A 216 -29.65 18.52 -3.32
CA MET A 216 -29.20 18.58 -4.71
C MET A 216 -30.35 18.24 -5.66
N SER A 217 -30.69 19.14 -6.59
CA SER A 217 -31.73 18.92 -7.61
C SER A 217 -31.18 18.89 -9.04
N GLU A 218 -29.98 19.42 -9.28
CA GLU A 218 -29.44 19.68 -10.61
C GLU A 218 -27.94 19.37 -10.68
N VAL A 219 -27.47 19.00 -11.87
CA VAL A 219 -26.04 18.83 -12.17
C VAL A 219 -25.71 19.56 -13.46
N GLU A 220 -24.57 20.25 -13.48
CA GLU A 220 -24.03 20.91 -14.66
C GLU A 220 -22.92 20.05 -15.28
N TRP A 221 -23.05 19.77 -16.58
CA TRP A 221 -22.00 19.10 -17.35
C TRP A 221 -21.91 19.69 -18.76
N ARG A 222 -20.70 20.06 -19.18
CA ARG A 222 -20.42 20.65 -20.51
C ARG A 222 -21.29 21.87 -20.82
N GLY A 223 -21.54 22.72 -19.81
CA GLY A 223 -22.36 23.93 -19.94
C GLY A 223 -23.86 23.70 -20.05
N ARG A 224 -24.34 22.47 -19.82
CA ARG A 224 -25.77 22.13 -19.74
C ARG A 224 -26.13 21.69 -18.32
N THR A 225 -27.09 22.38 -17.72
CA THR A 225 -27.67 22.01 -16.42
C THR A 225 -28.83 21.05 -16.62
N VAL A 226 -28.79 19.91 -15.92
CA VAL A 226 -29.80 18.85 -16.01
C VAL A 226 -30.38 18.56 -14.63
N PRO A 227 -31.72 18.59 -14.48
CA PRO A 227 -32.36 18.20 -13.24
C PRO A 227 -32.25 16.68 -13.03
N VAL A 228 -31.76 16.28 -11.86
CA VAL A 228 -31.56 14.88 -11.49
C VAL A 228 -32.73 14.45 -10.61
N LYS A 229 -33.78 13.87 -11.19
CA LYS A 229 -34.96 13.41 -10.42
C LYS A 229 -34.73 12.09 -9.69
N ILE A 230 -33.79 11.27 -10.15
CA ILE A 230 -33.55 9.92 -9.63
C ILE A 230 -32.64 9.99 -8.41
N ASP A 231 -33.14 9.57 -7.24
CA ASP A 231 -32.40 9.62 -5.97
C ASP A 231 -31.06 8.87 -6.04
N LYS A 232 -31.03 7.70 -6.69
CA LYS A 232 -29.81 6.90 -6.87
C LYS A 232 -28.73 7.67 -7.65
N ALA A 233 -29.12 8.43 -8.67
CA ALA A 233 -28.21 9.27 -9.43
C ALA A 233 -27.70 10.46 -8.61
N ARG A 234 -28.55 11.07 -7.77
CA ARG A 234 -28.13 12.16 -6.86
C ARG A 234 -27.09 11.68 -5.84
N ILE A 235 -27.32 10.54 -5.21
CA ILE A 235 -26.40 9.94 -4.23
C ILE A 235 -25.05 9.63 -4.88
N PHE A 236 -25.06 9.02 -6.08
CA PHE A 236 -23.84 8.70 -6.81
C PHE A 236 -23.04 9.95 -7.20
N LEU A 237 -23.70 10.97 -7.76
CA LEU A 237 -23.04 12.19 -8.23
C LEU A 237 -22.47 13.01 -7.06
N LEU A 238 -23.15 13.04 -5.91
CA LEU A 238 -22.62 13.65 -4.68
C LEU A 238 -21.34 12.95 -4.20
N GLY A 239 -21.31 11.62 -4.24
CA GLY A 239 -20.16 10.83 -3.82
C GLY A 239 -19.02 10.78 -4.83
N LEU A 240 -19.21 11.30 -6.05
CA LEU A 240 -18.23 11.17 -7.13
C LEU A 240 -16.91 11.89 -6.80
N ALA A 241 -16.98 13.14 -6.34
CA ALA A 241 -15.80 13.93 -5.99
C ALA A 241 -15.01 13.29 -4.83
N ASP A 242 -15.71 12.78 -3.81
CA ASP A 242 -15.07 12.06 -2.69
C ASP A 242 -14.36 10.80 -3.18
N ASN A 243 -15.02 10.03 -4.06
CA ASN A 243 -14.47 8.80 -4.61
C ASN A 243 -13.27 9.09 -5.53
N GLU A 244 -13.30 10.17 -6.32
CA GLU A 244 -12.15 10.60 -7.13
C GLU A 244 -10.97 11.07 -6.27
N ALA A 245 -11.24 11.84 -5.21
CA ALA A 245 -10.21 12.26 -4.26
C ALA A 245 -9.60 11.06 -3.52
N ALA A 246 -10.41 10.09 -3.13
CA ALA A 246 -9.98 8.83 -2.53
C ALA A 246 -9.02 8.05 -3.43
N ILE A 247 -9.37 7.91 -4.71
CA ILE A 247 -8.53 7.23 -5.71
C ILE A 247 -7.20 7.96 -5.89
N ALA A 248 -7.20 9.30 -5.88
CA ALA A 248 -6.00 10.11 -6.05
C ALA A 248 -5.04 10.07 -4.84
N GLN A 249 -5.57 9.95 -3.62
CA GLN A 249 -4.77 9.93 -2.38
C GLN A 249 -4.22 8.54 -2.04
N THR A 250 -4.74 7.49 -2.66
CA THR A 250 -4.37 6.10 -2.34
C THR A 250 -3.05 5.74 -3.01
N ALA A 251 -2.03 5.44 -2.20
CA ALA A 251 -0.71 5.03 -2.67
C ALA A 251 -0.58 3.52 -2.94
N ASN A 252 -1.42 2.68 -2.32
CA ASN A 252 -1.38 1.23 -2.53
C ASN A 252 -2.22 0.84 -3.76
N GLU A 253 -1.57 0.21 -4.73
CA GLU A 253 -2.15 -0.19 -6.02
C GLU A 253 -3.35 -1.15 -5.89
N GLU A 254 -3.31 -2.13 -4.96
CA GLU A 254 -4.41 -3.08 -4.78
C GLU A 254 -5.67 -2.39 -4.25
N THR A 255 -5.49 -1.49 -3.27
CA THR A 255 -6.60 -0.69 -2.74
C THR A 255 -7.14 0.28 -3.77
N LYS A 256 -6.28 0.84 -4.62
CA LYS A 256 -6.68 1.75 -5.71
C LYS A 256 -7.50 1.01 -6.76
N GLU A 257 -7.13 -0.22 -7.13
CA GLU A 257 -7.91 -1.06 -8.04
C GLU A 257 -9.30 -1.37 -7.45
N HIS A 258 -9.38 -1.74 -6.17
CA HIS A 258 -10.66 -2.00 -5.50
C HIS A 258 -11.58 -0.76 -5.50
N LEU A 259 -11.02 0.45 -5.29
CA LEU A 259 -11.79 1.70 -5.32
C LEU A 259 -12.36 1.97 -6.72
N TYR A 260 -11.57 1.77 -7.78
CA TYR A 260 -12.06 1.88 -9.16
C TYR A 260 -13.19 0.88 -9.44
N GLU A 261 -13.07 -0.37 -9.00
CA GLU A 261 -14.09 -1.41 -9.21
C GLU A 261 -15.39 -1.08 -8.47
N THR A 262 -15.29 -0.57 -7.25
CA THR A 262 -16.43 -0.13 -6.44
C THR A 262 -17.15 1.03 -7.16
N LEU A 263 -16.41 2.05 -7.59
CA LEU A 263 -16.98 3.20 -8.32
C LEU A 263 -17.63 2.77 -9.64
N LEU A 264 -17.03 1.84 -10.38
CA LEU A 264 -17.60 1.30 -11.62
C LEU A 264 -18.87 0.46 -11.37
N ALA A 265 -18.93 -0.30 -10.26
CA ALA A 265 -20.12 -1.03 -9.86
C ALA A 265 -21.26 -0.07 -9.52
N GLU A 266 -21.03 0.92 -8.64
CA GLU A 266 -22.00 1.95 -8.28
C GLU A 266 -22.50 2.73 -9.51
N CYS A 267 -21.60 3.05 -10.44
CA CYS A 267 -21.95 3.76 -11.67
C CYS A 267 -22.83 2.91 -12.60
N ARG A 268 -22.52 1.61 -12.79
CA ARG A 268 -23.35 0.68 -13.58
C ARG A 268 -24.75 0.55 -12.99
N ASP A 269 -24.83 0.41 -11.68
CA ASP A 269 -26.07 0.32 -10.92
C ASP A 269 -26.94 1.57 -11.04
N THR A 270 -26.29 2.73 -11.15
CA THR A 270 -26.95 4.03 -11.35
C THR A 270 -27.42 4.20 -12.79
N ILE A 271 -26.57 3.86 -13.78
CA ILE A 271 -26.93 3.87 -15.20
C ILE A 271 -28.15 2.97 -15.45
N GLN A 272 -28.19 1.79 -14.82
CA GLN A 272 -29.32 0.87 -14.94
C GLN A 272 -30.63 1.50 -14.45
N ALA A 273 -30.62 2.18 -13.30
CA ALA A 273 -31.78 2.89 -12.78
C ALA A 273 -32.25 4.01 -13.73
N VAL A 274 -31.32 4.79 -14.30
CA VAL A 274 -31.67 5.82 -15.31
C VAL A 274 -32.22 5.19 -16.59
N ARG A 275 -31.69 4.04 -17.01
CA ARG A 275 -32.14 3.32 -18.21
C ARG A 275 -33.54 2.74 -18.05
N GLU A 276 -33.92 2.32 -16.86
CA GLU A 276 -35.28 1.86 -16.54
C GLU A 276 -36.30 3.00 -16.67
N GLU A 277 -35.96 4.19 -16.17
CA GLU A 277 -36.78 5.39 -16.35
C GLU A 277 -36.83 5.87 -17.81
N LEU A 278 -35.74 5.76 -18.57
CA LEU A 278 -35.76 6.06 -20.01
C LEU A 278 -36.74 5.16 -20.78
N LYS A 279 -36.81 3.88 -20.41
CA LYS A 279 -37.77 2.93 -21.00
C LYS A 279 -39.21 3.24 -20.59
N SER A 280 -39.44 3.72 -19.36
CA SER A 280 -40.78 4.12 -18.91
C SER A 280 -41.26 5.37 -19.66
N GLU A 281 -40.38 6.36 -19.84
CA GLU A 281 -40.65 7.61 -20.57
C GLU A 281 -40.91 7.35 -22.07
N ALA A 282 -40.14 6.45 -22.69
CA ALA A 282 -40.34 6.07 -24.09
C ALA A 282 -41.72 5.41 -24.34
N LYS A 283 -42.16 4.52 -23.44
CA LYS A 283 -43.49 3.89 -23.52
C LYS A 283 -44.64 4.88 -23.30
N GLN A 284 -44.41 5.94 -22.53
CA GLN A 284 -45.39 7.01 -22.33
C GLN A 284 -45.47 7.91 -23.56
N ARG A 285 -44.34 8.23 -24.20
CA ARG A 285 -44.30 9.02 -25.45
C ARG A 285 -44.93 8.32 -26.64
N GLU A 286 -44.82 6.99 -26.76
CA GLU A 286 -45.53 6.24 -27.80
C GLU A 286 -47.07 6.36 -27.69
N ARG A 287 -47.60 6.76 -26.52
CA ARG A 287 -49.05 6.95 -26.28
C ARG A 287 -49.52 8.39 -26.47
N SER A 288 -48.61 9.36 -26.56
CA SER A 288 -48.89 10.79 -26.72
C SER A 288 -48.30 11.28 -28.04
N SER A 289 -49.14 11.73 -28.97
CA SER A 289 -48.73 12.11 -30.34
C SER A 289 -48.04 13.47 -30.43
N ASP A 290 -47.18 13.81 -29.46
CA ASP A 290 -46.43 15.07 -29.47
C ASP A 290 -44.98 14.79 -29.85
N ALA A 291 -44.71 14.91 -31.15
CA ALA A 291 -43.38 14.83 -31.72
C ALA A 291 -42.71 16.20 -31.61
N ASP A 292 -42.24 16.58 -30.42
CA ASP A 292 -41.36 17.74 -30.31
C ASP A 292 -39.90 17.38 -30.62
N SER A 293 -39.34 18.29 -31.40
CA SER A 293 -38.16 18.31 -32.24
C SER A 293 -36.81 18.00 -31.56
N GLY A 294 -36.03 17.12 -32.21
CA GLY A 294 -34.58 17.22 -32.45
C GLY A 294 -33.57 17.25 -31.28
N LYS A 295 -33.96 17.61 -30.05
CA LYS A 295 -33.04 17.79 -28.92
C LYS A 295 -33.07 16.59 -27.97
N VAL A 296 -31.88 16.10 -27.61
CA VAL A 296 -31.71 14.99 -26.65
C VAL A 296 -32.38 15.34 -25.32
N SER A 297 -33.28 14.45 -24.84
CA SER A 297 -34.01 14.65 -23.59
C SER A 297 -33.06 14.82 -22.40
N ASN A 298 -33.51 15.54 -21.36
CA ASN A 298 -32.70 15.74 -20.15
C ASN A 298 -32.32 14.40 -19.50
N LEU A 299 -33.20 13.41 -19.53
CA LEU A 299 -32.93 12.07 -19.00
C LEU A 299 -31.90 11.31 -19.86
N GLN A 300 -31.97 11.45 -21.19
CA GLN A 300 -30.99 10.84 -22.10
C GLN A 300 -29.62 11.52 -21.98
N PHE A 301 -29.58 12.83 -21.73
CA PHE A 301 -28.35 13.55 -21.45
C PHE A 301 -27.74 13.13 -20.11
N LEU A 302 -28.56 12.95 -19.05
CA LEU A 302 -28.10 12.40 -17.77
C LEU A 302 -27.52 10.98 -17.95
N HIS A 303 -28.17 10.12 -18.73
CA HIS A 303 -27.63 8.81 -19.07
C HIS A 303 -26.28 8.91 -19.80
N SER A 304 -26.15 9.85 -20.73
CA SER A 304 -24.90 10.09 -21.46
C SER A 304 -23.79 10.61 -20.54
N TYR A 305 -24.12 11.46 -19.56
CA TYR A 305 -23.18 11.92 -18.54
C TYR A 305 -22.69 10.78 -17.64
N LEU A 306 -23.60 9.95 -17.12
CA LEU A 306 -23.22 8.80 -16.30
C LEU A 306 -22.40 7.79 -17.12
N THR A 307 -22.73 7.60 -18.40
CA THR A 307 -21.94 6.77 -19.32
C THR A 307 -20.55 7.36 -19.55
N TYR A 308 -20.44 8.68 -19.71
CA TYR A 308 -19.16 9.38 -19.78
C TYR A 308 -18.32 9.14 -18.52
N ILE A 309 -18.90 9.29 -17.32
CA ILE A 309 -18.20 9.02 -16.05
C ILE A 309 -17.71 7.57 -16.03
N LYS A 310 -18.58 6.59 -16.31
CA LYS A 310 -18.21 5.17 -16.38
C LYS A 310 -17.01 4.92 -17.31
N LEU A 311 -17.07 5.45 -18.53
CA LEU A 311 -16.02 5.23 -19.54
C LEU A 311 -14.72 5.95 -19.16
N CYS A 312 -14.78 7.16 -18.63
CA CYS A 312 -13.59 7.88 -18.16
C CYS A 312 -12.94 7.17 -16.97
N THR A 313 -13.74 6.68 -16.00
CA THR A 313 -13.23 5.88 -14.87
C THR A 313 -12.61 4.58 -15.35
N LEU A 314 -13.19 3.92 -16.36
CA LEU A 314 -12.63 2.72 -16.96
C LEU A 314 -11.29 3.00 -17.65
N VAL A 315 -11.17 4.12 -18.37
CA VAL A 315 -9.89 4.56 -18.96
C VAL A 315 -8.85 4.78 -17.87
N LYS A 316 -9.15 5.58 -16.83
CA LYS A 316 -8.26 5.85 -15.69
C LYS A 316 -7.81 4.56 -14.98
N ARG A 317 -8.72 3.59 -14.76
CA ARG A 317 -8.40 2.27 -14.16
C ARG A 317 -7.38 1.52 -15.01
N ASN A 318 -7.64 1.37 -16.31
CA ASN A 318 -6.76 0.61 -17.20
C ASN A 318 -5.41 1.32 -17.41
N GLU A 319 -5.38 2.65 -17.39
CA GLU A 319 -4.15 3.44 -17.41
C GLU A 319 -3.31 3.18 -16.15
N SER A 320 -3.92 3.22 -14.96
CA SER A 320 -3.22 2.86 -13.70
C SER A 320 -2.67 1.44 -13.75
N MET A 321 -3.46 0.45 -14.23
CA MET A 321 -2.99 -0.92 -14.38
C MET A 321 -1.84 -1.04 -15.40
N ALA A 322 -1.89 -0.26 -16.49
CA ALA A 322 -0.85 -0.26 -17.51
C ALA A 322 0.48 0.30 -16.95
N HIS A 323 0.43 1.40 -16.18
CA HIS A 323 1.63 1.94 -15.51
C HIS A 323 2.25 0.92 -14.54
N THR A 324 1.43 0.23 -13.74
CA THR A 324 1.92 -0.80 -12.81
C THR A 324 2.55 -1.99 -13.54
N LEU A 325 1.98 -2.42 -14.67
CA LEU A 325 2.57 -3.48 -15.50
C LEU A 325 3.85 -3.04 -16.21
N GLN A 326 3.92 -1.79 -16.68
CA GLN A 326 5.13 -1.23 -17.29
C GLN A 326 6.29 -1.15 -16.30
N ALA A 327 6.02 -0.75 -15.05
CA ALA A 327 7.04 -0.73 -14.00
C ALA A 327 7.60 -2.14 -13.76
N LYS A 328 6.71 -3.15 -13.66
CA LYS A 328 7.11 -4.56 -13.49
C LYS A 328 7.87 -5.15 -14.69
N LEU A 329 7.64 -4.64 -15.91
CA LEU A 329 8.41 -5.05 -17.09
C LEU A 329 9.84 -4.52 -17.10
N LYS A 330 10.11 -3.42 -16.38
CA LYS A 330 11.45 -2.81 -16.27
C LYS A 330 12.28 -3.43 -15.15
N GLU A 331 11.68 -4.19 -14.24
CA GLU A 331 12.38 -4.90 -13.17
C GLU A 331 13.04 -6.18 -13.71
N PRO A 332 14.31 -6.47 -13.37
CA PRO A 332 14.95 -7.72 -13.75
C PRO A 332 14.23 -8.91 -13.12
N GLU A 333 13.90 -9.93 -13.92
CA GLU A 333 13.17 -11.12 -13.45
C GLU A 333 13.92 -11.77 -12.28
N ALA A 334 13.27 -11.81 -11.10
CA ALA A 334 13.86 -12.35 -9.87
C ALA A 334 13.68 -13.87 -9.71
N ASP A 335 12.92 -14.55 -10.58
CA ASP A 335 12.51 -15.95 -10.39
C ASP A 335 12.11 -16.62 -11.71
N GLU A 336 12.91 -17.58 -12.21
CA GLU A 336 12.62 -18.35 -13.44
C GLU A 336 11.32 -19.19 -13.34
N SER A 337 10.75 -19.37 -12.13
CA SER A 337 9.59 -20.23 -11.90
C SER A 337 8.23 -19.55 -12.14
N LYS A 338 8.17 -18.21 -12.26
CA LYS A 338 6.95 -17.46 -12.56
C LYS A 338 7.07 -16.78 -13.91
N ARG A 339 6.13 -17.06 -14.83
CA ARG A 339 5.98 -16.27 -16.06
C ARG A 339 5.85 -14.79 -15.69
N GLY A 340 6.87 -14.00 -16.00
CA GLY A 340 6.85 -12.56 -15.85
C GLY A 340 5.75 -11.90 -16.69
N PRO A 341 5.44 -10.61 -16.42
CA PRO A 341 4.50 -9.85 -17.24
C PRO A 341 5.01 -9.81 -18.69
N ARG A 342 4.10 -9.91 -19.68
CA ARG A 342 4.47 -9.84 -21.10
C ARG A 342 3.97 -8.53 -21.70
N PRO A 343 4.66 -7.97 -22.72
CA PRO A 343 4.15 -6.81 -23.47
C PRO A 343 2.73 -7.02 -24.04
N GLN A 344 2.35 -8.29 -24.29
CA GLN A 344 1.02 -8.68 -24.74
C GLN A 344 -0.10 -8.32 -23.74
N ASP A 345 0.20 -8.33 -22.44
CA ASP A 345 -0.78 -8.03 -21.39
C ASP A 345 -1.15 -6.53 -21.40
N LEU A 346 -0.19 -5.66 -21.80
CA LEU A 346 -0.42 -4.22 -22.00
C LEU A 346 -1.26 -3.92 -23.23
N ILE A 347 -1.08 -4.67 -24.33
CA ILE A 347 -1.89 -4.49 -25.56
C ILE A 347 -3.37 -4.62 -25.23
N ARG A 348 -3.75 -5.62 -24.41
CA ARG A 348 -5.14 -5.84 -23.99
C ARG A 348 -5.72 -4.65 -23.23
N LEU A 349 -4.94 -4.04 -22.32
CA LEU A 349 -5.38 -2.87 -21.56
C LEU A 349 -5.63 -1.66 -22.48
N TYR A 350 -4.71 -1.40 -23.42
CA TYR A 350 -4.88 -0.32 -24.39
C TYR A 350 -6.02 -0.57 -25.37
N ASP A 351 -6.30 -1.82 -25.74
CA ASP A 351 -7.47 -2.17 -26.55
C ASP A 351 -8.79 -1.85 -25.82
N ILE A 352 -8.87 -2.13 -24.51
CA ILE A 352 -10.04 -1.75 -23.68
C ILE A 352 -10.19 -0.23 -23.60
N ILE A 353 -9.07 0.51 -23.45
CA ILE A 353 -9.08 1.98 -23.45
C ILE A 353 -9.60 2.50 -24.80
N LEU A 354 -9.11 1.97 -25.92
CA LEU A 354 -9.53 2.39 -27.26
C LEU A 354 -11.00 2.07 -27.53
N GLN A 355 -11.50 0.91 -27.08
CA GLN A 355 -12.93 0.59 -27.14
C GLN A 355 -13.76 1.60 -26.34
N SER A 356 -13.31 1.95 -25.14
CA SER A 356 -13.99 2.93 -24.28
C SER A 356 -14.03 4.32 -24.92
N LEU A 357 -12.95 4.73 -25.60
CA LEU A 357 -12.89 6.00 -26.33
C LEU A 357 -13.77 5.99 -27.60
N ALA A 358 -13.87 4.84 -28.28
CA ALA A 358 -14.80 4.68 -29.40
C ALA A 358 -16.25 4.85 -28.93
N GLU A 359 -16.63 4.22 -27.81
CA GLU A 359 -17.95 4.43 -27.19
C GLU A 359 -18.19 5.89 -26.79
N LEU A 360 -17.18 6.57 -26.23
CA LEU A 360 -17.23 8.00 -25.88
C LEU A 360 -17.53 8.89 -27.09
N SER A 361 -16.92 8.61 -28.25
CA SER A 361 -17.13 9.41 -29.47
C SER A 361 -18.57 9.37 -29.98
N THR A 362 -19.31 8.30 -29.65
CA THR A 362 -20.69 8.06 -30.08
C THR A 362 -21.76 8.43 -29.04
N LEU A 363 -21.39 9.17 -27.98
CA LEU A 363 -22.34 9.58 -26.95
C LEU A 363 -23.40 10.54 -27.50
N GLN A 364 -24.66 10.20 -27.23
CA GLN A 364 -25.81 11.00 -27.67
C GLN A 364 -25.83 12.36 -26.97
N GLY A 365 -26.04 13.42 -27.76
CA GLY A 365 -26.12 14.79 -27.27
C GLY A 365 -24.77 15.52 -27.17
N LEU A 366 -23.69 14.89 -27.64
CA LEU A 366 -22.35 15.48 -27.79
C LEU A 366 -21.83 15.44 -29.24
N GLU A 367 -22.72 15.24 -30.22
CA GLU A 367 -22.38 15.20 -31.64
C GLU A 367 -21.87 16.56 -32.13
N ASP A 368 -22.53 17.64 -31.68
CA ASP A 368 -22.19 19.02 -32.03
C ASP A 368 -21.08 19.63 -31.14
N ASP A 369 -20.67 18.95 -30.07
CA ASP A 369 -19.56 19.42 -29.23
C ASP A 369 -18.22 19.10 -29.89
N HIS A 370 -17.80 19.99 -30.79
CA HIS A 370 -16.52 19.89 -31.49
C HIS A 370 -15.31 19.90 -30.54
N THR A 371 -15.42 20.47 -29.33
CA THR A 371 -14.32 20.44 -28.37
C THR A 371 -14.15 19.05 -27.77
N PHE A 372 -15.26 18.43 -27.35
CA PHE A 372 -15.30 17.04 -26.88
C PHE A 372 -14.79 16.06 -27.94
N GLN A 373 -15.29 16.18 -29.18
CA GLN A 373 -14.88 15.28 -30.26
C GLN A 373 -13.37 15.40 -30.55
N LYS A 374 -12.82 16.62 -30.52
CA LYS A 374 -11.37 16.84 -30.66
C LYS A 374 -10.59 16.20 -29.50
N GLU A 375 -11.04 16.38 -28.25
CA GLU A 375 -10.40 15.77 -27.07
C GLU A 375 -10.38 14.24 -27.14
N VAL A 376 -11.51 13.61 -27.48
CA VAL A 376 -11.60 12.14 -27.63
C VAL A 376 -10.72 11.65 -28.78
N SER A 377 -10.70 12.38 -29.90
CA SER A 377 -9.84 12.03 -31.04
C SER A 377 -8.34 12.10 -30.71
N LEU A 378 -7.93 13.09 -29.90
CA LEU A 378 -6.56 13.24 -29.42
C LEU A 378 -6.18 12.10 -28.48
N LYS A 379 -7.01 11.81 -27.48
CA LYS A 379 -6.83 10.66 -26.57
C LYS A 379 -6.70 9.35 -27.37
N THR A 380 -7.56 9.16 -28.36
CA THR A 380 -7.53 7.97 -29.23
C THR A 380 -6.20 7.84 -29.98
N LEU A 381 -5.61 8.94 -30.47
CA LEU A 381 -4.30 8.90 -31.12
C LEU A 381 -3.17 8.51 -30.16
N VAL A 382 -3.16 9.07 -28.94
CA VAL A 382 -2.17 8.75 -27.91
C VAL A 382 -2.22 7.27 -27.55
N TYR A 383 -3.40 6.73 -27.24
CA TYR A 383 -3.52 5.32 -26.86
C TYR A 383 -3.30 4.36 -28.04
N LYS A 384 -3.55 4.78 -29.29
CA LYS A 384 -3.11 4.03 -30.48
C LYS A 384 -1.60 3.96 -30.59
N ALA A 385 -0.89 5.03 -30.22
CA ALA A 385 0.56 5.06 -30.18
C ALA A 385 1.12 4.07 -29.14
N TYR A 386 0.63 4.11 -27.90
CA TYR A 386 1.02 3.14 -26.86
C TYR A 386 0.70 1.69 -27.26
N ARG A 387 -0.49 1.42 -27.80
CA ARG A 387 -0.83 0.08 -28.29
C ARG A 387 0.16 -0.39 -29.37
N CYS A 388 0.46 0.46 -30.35
CA CYS A 388 1.42 0.12 -31.42
C CYS A 388 2.83 -0.12 -30.86
N PHE A 389 3.25 0.63 -29.85
CA PHE A 389 4.53 0.47 -29.18
C PHE A 389 4.66 -0.92 -28.52
N PHE A 390 3.67 -1.35 -27.75
CA PHE A 390 3.72 -2.67 -27.12
C PHE A 390 3.54 -3.83 -28.12
N ILE A 391 2.83 -3.61 -29.23
CA ILE A 391 2.84 -4.56 -30.35
C ILE A 391 4.26 -4.68 -30.92
N ALA A 392 4.95 -3.56 -31.15
CA ALA A 392 6.33 -3.57 -31.65
C ALA A 392 7.27 -4.34 -30.71
N GLN A 393 7.20 -4.09 -29.39
CA GLN A 393 7.97 -4.84 -28.39
C GLN A 393 7.68 -6.35 -28.43
N SER A 394 6.43 -6.75 -28.68
CA SER A 394 6.12 -8.18 -28.80
C SER A 394 6.69 -8.82 -30.06
N TYR A 395 6.85 -8.07 -31.16
CA TYR A 395 7.55 -8.54 -32.36
C TYR A 395 9.08 -8.60 -32.19
N VAL A 396 9.66 -7.67 -31.41
CA VAL A 396 11.07 -7.70 -31.01
C VAL A 396 11.40 -9.02 -30.30
N LEU A 397 10.55 -9.46 -29.37
CA LEU A 397 10.74 -10.73 -28.64
C LEU A 397 10.74 -11.97 -29.55
N VAL A 398 10.08 -11.90 -30.71
CA VAL A 398 9.99 -13.00 -31.69
C VAL A 398 10.96 -12.78 -32.87
N LYS A 399 11.91 -11.85 -32.74
CA LYS A 399 12.92 -11.50 -33.76
C LYS A 399 12.35 -11.07 -35.12
N LYS A 400 11.13 -10.52 -35.14
CA LYS A 400 10.50 -9.96 -36.35
C LYS A 400 10.88 -8.49 -36.50
N TRP A 401 12.14 -8.25 -36.85
CA TRP A 401 12.78 -6.93 -36.83
C TRP A 401 12.12 -5.93 -37.78
N SER A 402 11.79 -6.35 -39.00
CA SER A 402 11.13 -5.50 -40.01
C SER A 402 9.77 -4.99 -39.54
N GLU A 403 8.93 -5.87 -39.02
CA GLU A 403 7.60 -5.56 -38.55
C GLU A 403 7.64 -4.64 -37.34
N ALA A 404 8.54 -4.90 -36.39
CA ALA A 404 8.75 -4.05 -35.23
C ALA A 404 9.22 -2.64 -35.62
N LEU A 405 10.14 -2.50 -36.58
CA LEU A 405 10.61 -1.19 -37.06
C LEU A 405 9.48 -0.36 -37.69
N VAL A 406 8.66 -0.98 -38.54
CA VAL A 406 7.50 -0.31 -39.17
C VAL A 406 6.50 0.16 -38.10
N LEU A 407 6.29 -0.64 -37.06
CA LEU A 407 5.42 -0.26 -35.95
C LEU A 407 5.98 0.92 -35.15
N TYR A 408 7.28 0.95 -34.86
CA TYR A 408 7.91 2.10 -34.21
C TYR A 408 7.77 3.38 -35.04
N GLU A 409 7.92 3.30 -36.36
CA GLU A 409 7.68 4.45 -37.24
C GLU A 409 6.22 4.93 -37.21
N ARG A 410 5.28 3.99 -37.12
CA ARG A 410 3.86 4.31 -36.94
C ARG A 410 3.58 5.00 -35.59
N VAL A 411 4.26 4.59 -34.51
CA VAL A 411 4.17 5.27 -33.21
C VAL A 411 4.66 6.71 -33.34
N LEU A 412 5.81 6.94 -33.97
CA LEU A 412 6.34 8.29 -34.20
C LEU A 412 5.41 9.15 -35.06
N LYS A 413 4.72 8.57 -36.05
CA LYS A 413 3.72 9.28 -36.84
C LYS A 413 2.55 9.75 -35.97
N TYR A 414 1.98 8.86 -35.14
CA TYR A 414 0.91 9.24 -34.21
C TYR A 414 1.37 10.30 -33.22
N ALA A 415 2.58 10.17 -32.68
CA ALA A 415 3.14 11.13 -31.74
C ALA A 415 3.29 12.54 -32.35
N LYS A 416 3.79 12.64 -33.59
CA LYS A 416 3.88 13.90 -34.35
C LYS A 416 2.49 14.49 -34.64
N GLU A 417 1.52 13.66 -35.02
CA GLU A 417 0.13 14.11 -35.24
C GLU A 417 -0.46 14.69 -33.94
N VAL A 418 -0.25 14.04 -32.79
CA VAL A 418 -0.68 14.56 -31.48
C VAL A 418 -0.01 15.89 -31.18
N GLN A 419 1.31 16.01 -31.33
CA GLN A 419 2.03 17.28 -31.10
C GLN A 419 1.51 18.42 -31.98
N SER A 420 1.18 18.13 -33.25
CA SER A 420 0.64 19.14 -34.18
C SER A 420 -0.75 19.63 -33.78
N LYS A 421 -1.62 18.72 -33.30
CA LYS A 421 -3.02 19.00 -32.95
C LYS A 421 -3.15 19.56 -31.54
N ALA A 422 -2.28 19.16 -30.60
CA ALA A 422 -2.29 19.60 -29.21
C ALA A 422 -2.01 21.10 -29.05
N LYS A 423 -1.18 21.70 -29.92
CA LYS A 423 -0.92 23.16 -29.96
C LYS A 423 -2.18 24.02 -30.12
N SER A 424 -3.29 23.43 -30.58
CA SER A 424 -4.57 24.12 -30.76
C SER A 424 -5.51 24.05 -29.55
N LEU A 425 -5.24 23.20 -28.54
CA LEU A 425 -6.05 23.03 -27.33
C LEU A 425 -5.22 23.38 -26.08
N ASN A 426 -5.13 24.66 -25.74
CA ASN A 426 -4.17 25.13 -24.73
C ASN A 426 -4.51 24.84 -23.25
N ASN A 427 -5.63 24.21 -22.89
CA ASN A 427 -5.98 24.03 -21.45
C ASN A 427 -6.69 22.72 -21.05
N SER A 428 -7.08 21.84 -21.99
CA SER A 428 -7.93 20.64 -21.69
C SER A 428 -7.16 19.30 -21.65
N LEU A 429 -5.82 19.35 -21.64
CA LEU A 429 -4.94 18.19 -21.89
C LEU A 429 -4.01 17.83 -20.72
N LYS A 430 -4.25 18.36 -19.50
CA LYS A 430 -3.39 18.10 -18.31
C LYS A 430 -3.31 16.62 -17.92
N ASP A 431 -4.29 15.82 -18.32
CA ASP A 431 -4.41 14.39 -17.98
C ASP A 431 -3.92 13.45 -19.10
N LEU A 432 -3.23 13.95 -20.13
CA LEU A 432 -2.66 13.09 -21.16
C LEU A 432 -1.24 12.64 -20.79
N PRO A 433 -0.89 11.37 -21.03
CA PRO A 433 0.50 10.92 -20.93
C PRO A 433 1.40 11.77 -21.82
N ASP A 434 2.59 12.13 -21.32
CA ASP A 434 3.53 12.93 -22.09
C ASP A 434 4.06 12.12 -23.27
N VAL A 435 3.61 12.50 -24.46
CA VAL A 435 4.02 11.88 -25.72
C VAL A 435 5.51 12.07 -25.99
N GLN A 436 6.17 13.06 -25.37
CA GLN A 436 7.62 13.25 -25.52
C GLN A 436 8.43 12.10 -24.94
N GLU A 437 8.03 11.56 -23.79
CA GLU A 437 8.67 10.37 -23.20
C GLU A 437 8.54 9.17 -24.12
N LEU A 438 7.34 8.94 -24.68
CA LEU A 438 7.10 7.87 -25.64
C LEU A 438 7.96 8.02 -26.90
N ILE A 439 8.15 9.24 -27.41
CA ILE A 439 9.02 9.48 -28.57
C ILE A 439 10.48 9.13 -28.24
N ALA A 440 10.96 9.53 -27.06
CA ALA A 440 12.31 9.24 -26.62
C ALA A 440 12.52 7.73 -26.47
N GLU A 441 11.59 7.03 -25.80
CA GLU A 441 11.64 5.58 -25.60
C GLU A 441 11.60 4.82 -26.94
N VAL A 442 10.69 5.18 -27.85
CA VAL A 442 10.61 4.60 -29.20
C VAL A 442 11.89 4.83 -30.00
N SER A 443 12.50 6.01 -29.88
CA SER A 443 13.74 6.32 -30.60
C SER A 443 14.91 5.47 -30.10
N ALA A 444 15.03 5.28 -28.79
CA ALA A 444 16.04 4.41 -28.19
C ALA A 444 15.85 2.94 -28.61
N GLU A 445 14.61 2.45 -28.51
CA GLU A 445 14.26 1.08 -28.92
C GLU A 445 14.49 0.84 -30.42
N LYS A 446 14.26 1.83 -31.28
CA LYS A 446 14.54 1.72 -32.72
C LYS A 446 16.03 1.49 -33.00
N TYR A 447 16.92 2.23 -32.33
CA TYR A 447 18.37 2.02 -32.49
C TYR A 447 18.84 0.69 -31.90
N SER A 448 18.30 0.30 -30.75
CA SER A 448 18.54 -1.00 -30.13
C SER A 448 18.14 -2.15 -31.06
N LEU A 449 16.95 -2.06 -31.67
CA LEU A 449 16.45 -3.00 -32.66
C LEU A 449 17.36 -3.09 -33.88
N GLN A 450 17.81 -1.96 -34.41
CA GLN A 450 18.71 -1.93 -35.58
C GLN A 450 20.05 -2.61 -35.26
N ALA A 451 20.62 -2.36 -34.08
CA ALA A 451 21.83 -3.03 -33.64
C ALA A 451 21.60 -4.55 -33.46
N ALA A 452 20.51 -4.95 -32.82
CA ALA A 452 20.15 -6.35 -32.63
C ALA A 452 19.96 -7.08 -33.97
N ALA A 453 19.29 -6.45 -34.94
CA ALA A 453 19.07 -7.03 -36.26
C ALA A 453 20.38 -7.26 -37.04
N ILE A 454 21.38 -6.38 -36.89
CA ILE A 454 22.72 -6.56 -37.49
C ILE A 454 23.46 -7.71 -36.80
N LEU A 455 23.43 -7.77 -35.47
CA LEU A 455 24.09 -8.85 -34.72
C LEU A 455 23.46 -10.23 -34.97
N ASP A 456 22.15 -10.28 -35.22
CA ASP A 456 21.41 -11.52 -35.55
C ASP A 456 21.77 -12.05 -36.95
N THR A 457 22.38 -11.23 -37.83
CA THR A 457 22.83 -11.65 -39.17
C THR A 457 24.22 -12.31 -39.20
N ASP A 458 24.98 -12.31 -38.09
CA ASP A 458 26.36 -12.78 -38.04
C ASP A 458 26.55 -14.29 -37.77
N GLU A 459 25.49 -15.11 -37.78
CA GLU A 459 25.63 -16.57 -37.57
C GLU A 459 26.18 -17.38 -38.77
N THR A 460 26.60 -16.77 -39.88
CA THR A 460 27.20 -17.53 -41.02
C THR A 460 28.30 -16.80 -41.79
N VAL A 461 29.33 -16.29 -41.10
CA VAL A 461 30.63 -16.07 -41.76
C VAL A 461 31.62 -17.08 -41.21
N GLU A 462 31.87 -18.14 -41.99
CA GLU A 462 33.02 -19.02 -41.80
C GLU A 462 34.29 -18.16 -41.73
N VAL A 463 34.81 -17.98 -40.51
CA VAL A 463 36.06 -17.27 -40.30
C VAL A 463 37.16 -18.07 -41.00
N PRO A 464 37.90 -17.48 -41.96
CA PRO A 464 38.95 -18.17 -42.66
C PRO A 464 40.02 -18.61 -41.67
N SER A 465 40.41 -19.88 -41.78
CA SER A 465 41.31 -20.62 -40.91
C SER A 465 42.58 -19.83 -40.61
N GLN A 466 42.64 -19.18 -39.45
CA GLN A 466 43.88 -18.58 -38.95
C GLN A 466 44.83 -19.69 -38.50
N GLN A 467 46.07 -19.56 -38.91
CA GLN A 467 47.16 -20.51 -38.75
C GLN A 467 47.31 -21.00 -37.31
N GLN A 468 47.31 -22.32 -37.13
CA GLN A 468 47.49 -22.98 -35.83
C GLN A 468 48.89 -22.73 -35.28
N VAL A 469 49.01 -21.76 -34.36
CA VAL A 469 50.10 -21.76 -33.37
C VAL A 469 49.81 -22.89 -32.38
N LYS A 470 50.75 -23.82 -32.18
CA LYS A 470 50.63 -24.90 -31.19
C LYS A 470 50.74 -24.33 -29.78
N ASP A 471 49.65 -23.76 -29.28
CA ASP A 471 49.53 -23.33 -27.90
C ASP A 471 49.01 -24.49 -27.05
N ASN A 472 49.89 -25.00 -26.18
CA ASN A 472 49.69 -26.20 -25.38
C ASN A 472 49.04 -25.91 -24.01
N THR A 473 48.44 -24.73 -23.83
CA THR A 473 47.69 -24.35 -22.63
C THR A 473 46.48 -25.27 -22.39
N PRO A 474 46.30 -25.79 -21.16
CA PRO A 474 45.17 -26.63 -20.81
C PRO A 474 43.86 -25.84 -20.90
N LEU A 475 42.73 -26.53 -21.15
CA LEU A 475 41.43 -25.87 -21.34
C LEU A 475 41.03 -24.98 -20.14
N CYS A 476 41.34 -25.40 -18.91
CA CYS A 476 41.02 -24.66 -17.69
C CYS A 476 41.59 -23.23 -17.64
N ASP A 477 42.71 -22.97 -18.33
CA ASP A 477 43.42 -21.69 -18.30
C ASP A 477 43.04 -20.77 -19.46
N ARG A 478 42.18 -21.24 -20.37
CA ARG A 478 41.75 -20.51 -21.58
C ARG A 478 40.25 -20.56 -21.82
N LEU A 479 39.47 -20.66 -20.74
CA LEU A 479 38.00 -20.66 -20.81
C LEU A 479 37.44 -19.37 -21.43
N GLU A 480 38.19 -18.27 -21.32
CA GLU A 480 37.88 -16.96 -21.91
C GLU A 480 37.94 -16.97 -23.45
N THR A 481 38.70 -17.89 -24.06
CA THR A 481 39.08 -17.85 -25.47
C THR A 481 38.44 -19.01 -26.24
N PHE A 482 37.50 -18.70 -27.12
CA PHE A 482 36.88 -19.71 -27.98
C PHE A 482 37.85 -20.19 -29.06
N ARG A 483 38.22 -21.49 -29.01
CA ARG A 483 39.04 -22.16 -30.03
C ARG A 483 38.47 -23.53 -30.37
N LEU A 484 38.43 -23.87 -31.66
CA LEU A 484 38.12 -25.23 -32.10
C LEU A 484 39.38 -26.09 -31.95
N ASP A 485 39.40 -26.94 -30.91
CA ASP A 485 40.53 -27.83 -30.62
C ASP A 485 40.13 -29.31 -30.77
N PRO A 486 40.50 -29.96 -31.88
CA PRO A 486 40.17 -31.36 -32.12
C PRO A 486 40.75 -32.33 -31.08
N THR A 487 41.82 -31.94 -30.37
CA THR A 487 42.51 -32.80 -29.39
C THR A 487 41.70 -33.03 -28.13
N LEU A 488 40.72 -32.16 -27.82
CA LEU A 488 39.80 -32.31 -26.69
C LEU A 488 38.82 -33.49 -26.86
N VAL A 489 38.60 -33.94 -28.09
CA VAL A 489 37.73 -35.09 -28.43
C VAL A 489 38.55 -36.39 -28.59
N GLY A 490 39.88 -36.30 -28.51
CA GLY A 490 40.80 -37.43 -28.62
C GLY A 490 40.94 -38.25 -27.33
N LYS A 491 41.77 -39.31 -27.38
CA LYS A 491 42.00 -40.22 -26.24
C LYS A 491 42.78 -39.60 -25.07
N GLN A 492 43.46 -38.47 -25.28
CA GLN A 492 44.26 -37.76 -24.27
C GLN A 492 43.98 -36.25 -24.32
N PRO A 493 42.85 -35.79 -23.76
CA PRO A 493 42.48 -34.39 -23.79
C PRO A 493 43.27 -33.59 -22.74
N ASN A 494 43.85 -32.46 -23.14
CA ASN A 494 44.56 -31.53 -22.24
C ASN A 494 43.57 -30.58 -21.54
N LEU A 495 42.79 -31.12 -20.59
CA LEU A 495 41.71 -30.38 -19.91
C LEU A 495 42.20 -29.52 -18.75
N VAL A 496 43.03 -30.10 -17.90
CA VAL A 496 43.56 -29.48 -16.68
C VAL A 496 44.97 -29.99 -16.44
N GLN A 497 45.83 -29.15 -15.90
CA GLN A 497 47.14 -29.58 -15.44
C GLN A 497 46.99 -30.52 -14.24
N PHE A 498 47.45 -31.76 -14.38
CA PHE A 498 47.42 -32.77 -13.32
C PHE A 498 48.80 -33.40 -13.12
N PRO A 499 49.33 -33.43 -11.89
CA PRO A 499 48.74 -32.93 -10.63
C PRO A 499 48.64 -31.40 -10.58
N PRO A 500 47.67 -30.83 -9.85
CA PRO A 500 47.48 -29.38 -9.75
C PRO A 500 48.64 -28.73 -9.01
N ASP A 501 49.03 -27.52 -9.45
CA ASP A 501 50.05 -26.73 -8.77
C ASP A 501 49.53 -26.19 -7.43
N PHE A 502 50.42 -26.06 -6.45
CA PHE A 502 50.07 -25.52 -5.13
C PHE A 502 49.64 -24.05 -5.25
N GLN A 503 48.40 -23.74 -4.86
CA GLN A 503 47.87 -22.37 -4.82
C GLN A 503 47.78 -21.84 -3.37
N PRO A 504 48.15 -20.57 -3.11
CA PRO A 504 47.99 -19.95 -1.80
C PRO A 504 46.51 -19.70 -1.49
N ILE A 505 46.04 -20.16 -0.33
CA ILE A 505 44.68 -19.94 0.17
C ILE A 505 44.63 -18.64 0.99
N PRO A 506 43.66 -17.74 0.80
CA PRO A 506 43.53 -16.54 1.62
C PRO A 506 43.22 -16.90 3.08
N CYS A 507 43.98 -16.31 4.01
CA CYS A 507 43.82 -16.50 5.45
C CYS A 507 42.46 -15.98 5.94
N LYS A 508 41.97 -16.53 7.06
CA LYS A 508 40.76 -16.09 7.77
C LYS A 508 40.70 -14.55 7.89
N PRO A 509 39.50 -13.93 7.84
CA PRO A 509 39.34 -12.47 7.87
C PRO A 509 40.07 -11.85 9.07
N LEU A 510 40.74 -10.72 8.83
CA LEU A 510 41.44 -9.98 9.88
C LEU A 510 40.44 -9.39 10.87
N PHE A 511 40.57 -9.79 12.13
CA PHE A 511 39.86 -9.18 13.26
C PHE A 511 40.88 -8.36 14.06
N PHE A 512 40.66 -7.04 14.20
CA PHE A 512 41.57 -6.17 14.93
C PHE A 512 41.08 -5.98 16.36
N ASP A 513 41.98 -6.17 17.33
CA ASP A 513 41.72 -5.80 18.72
C ASP A 513 41.96 -4.29 18.90
N LEU A 514 40.89 -3.50 18.71
CA LEU A 514 40.93 -2.05 18.84
C LEU A 514 41.12 -1.60 20.30
N ALA A 515 40.91 -2.46 21.30
CA ALA A 515 41.08 -2.09 22.71
C ALA A 515 42.56 -1.87 23.06
N LEU A 516 43.48 -2.57 22.39
CA LEU A 516 44.92 -2.39 22.58
C LEU A 516 45.38 -0.97 22.21
N ASN A 517 44.74 -0.34 21.21
CA ASN A 517 45.06 1.04 20.80
C ASN A 517 44.77 2.08 21.89
N HIS A 518 43.89 1.73 22.85
CA HIS A 518 43.53 2.60 23.96
C HIS A 518 44.40 2.40 25.20
N VAL A 519 45.34 1.45 25.18
CA VAL A 519 46.34 1.28 26.25
C VAL A 519 47.49 2.27 26.02
N ALA A 520 47.35 3.47 26.56
CA ALA A 520 48.41 4.48 26.60
C ALA A 520 48.92 4.67 28.04
N PHE A 521 50.17 5.08 28.17
CA PHE A 521 50.67 5.54 29.47
C PHE A 521 49.92 6.81 29.90
N PRO A 522 49.69 6.99 31.21
CA PRO A 522 49.14 8.25 31.70
C PRO A 522 50.09 9.40 31.33
N PRO A 523 49.59 10.64 31.19
CA PRO A 523 50.44 11.81 30.97
C PRO A 523 51.49 11.89 32.08
N LEU A 524 52.77 11.86 31.71
CA LEU A 524 53.90 11.90 32.64
C LEU A 524 54.55 13.29 32.72
N ASP A 525 53.88 14.34 32.27
CA ASP A 525 54.41 15.70 32.22
C ASP A 525 54.88 16.19 33.60
N ASP A 526 54.20 15.77 34.67
CA ASP A 526 54.55 16.08 36.06
C ASP A 526 55.80 15.34 36.57
N LYS A 527 56.32 14.37 35.81
CA LYS A 527 57.48 13.53 36.16
C LYS A 527 58.77 13.96 35.46
N VAL A 528 58.72 14.96 34.56
CA VAL A 528 59.88 15.44 33.81
C VAL A 528 60.36 16.77 34.38
N GLU A 529 61.57 16.81 34.96
CA GLU A 529 62.22 18.06 35.34
C GLU A 529 62.49 18.92 34.10
N GLN A 530 61.81 20.06 34.00
CA GLN A 530 62.03 21.04 32.93
C GLN A 530 63.43 21.64 33.01
N LYS A 531 64.35 21.21 32.14
CA LYS A 531 65.63 21.89 31.93
C LYS A 531 65.38 23.26 31.28
N GLY A 532 65.53 24.32 32.06
CA GLY A 532 65.41 25.70 31.60
C GLY A 532 66.36 26.03 30.45
N LYS A 533 65.83 26.64 29.38
CA LYS A 533 66.61 27.40 28.40
C LYS A 533 66.14 28.85 28.42
N GLY A 534 66.70 29.63 29.34
CA GLY A 534 66.78 31.08 29.21
C GLY A 534 67.99 31.43 28.35
N GLY A 535 67.76 32.02 27.18
CA GLY A 535 68.81 32.72 26.44
C GLY A 535 68.91 34.15 26.93
N LEU A 536 70.12 34.60 27.27
CA LEU A 536 70.58 36.00 27.18
C LEU A 536 72.07 36.04 27.54
N THR A 537 72.91 36.18 26.51
CA THR A 537 74.08 37.09 26.41
C THR A 537 75.14 36.51 25.48
N GLY A 538 74.99 36.82 24.20
CA GLY A 538 76.15 36.98 23.33
C GLY A 538 76.83 38.31 23.69
N TYR A 539 77.94 38.24 24.41
CA TYR A 539 78.93 39.31 24.47
C TYR A 539 80.34 38.69 24.49
N ILE A 540 80.95 38.67 23.29
CA ILE A 540 82.36 38.98 23.02
C ILE A 540 83.45 37.92 23.34
N LYS A 541 84.22 37.62 22.28
CA LYS A 541 85.61 37.13 22.16
C LYS A 541 85.90 35.76 22.76
N GLY A 542 86.24 34.77 21.93
CA GLY A 542 87.57 34.67 21.29
C GLY A 542 88.28 33.54 22.02
N ILE A 543 88.74 32.49 21.36
CA ILE A 543 90.13 32.31 20.90
C ILE A 543 90.21 30.80 20.61
N PHE A 544 90.74 30.45 19.43
CA PHE A 544 91.45 29.21 19.07
C PHE A 544 91.02 27.85 19.65
N GLY A 545 90.87 26.87 18.76
CA GLY A 545 91.18 25.49 19.16
C GLY A 545 90.66 24.41 18.21
N PHE A 546 91.51 24.02 17.27
CA PHE A 546 91.45 22.82 16.44
C PHE A 546 91.10 21.51 17.17
N GLY A 547 90.52 20.58 16.40
CA GLY A 547 90.81 19.14 16.47
C GLY A 547 89.90 18.34 17.42
N SER A 548 89.30 17.21 17.04
CA SER A 548 89.32 16.39 15.81
C SER A 548 87.95 15.75 15.62
#